data_AF-A0A7I8CG40-F1
#
_entry.id   AF-A0A7I8CG40-F1
#
_cell.length_a   1.000
_cell.length_b   1.000
_cell.length_c   1.000
_cell.angle_alpha   90.00
_cell.angle_beta   90.00
_cell.angle_gamma   90.00
#
_symmetry.space_group_name_H-M   'P 1'
#
loop_
_entity.id
_entity.type
_entity.pdbx_description
1 polymer ?
#
loop_
_entity_poly.entity_id
_entity_poly.type
_entity_poly.pdbx_seq_one_letter_code
_entity_poly.pdbx_strand_id
1 'polypeptide(L)'
;MQGPLAVSRPGYVGPGGLFPVAISKCLYDNYWNSSTNSPKLATSTAPISGQTVNQTPNTPYVFQILSTYQANGCDAGQWTTLTSQQNDVPFVRGLIAGQNTDSLGIGSQPGTYIQPGEKNTLCTSVDNCSANGDHSCEYETVPVVNNVATGYQPVVAFACVRILKADNGSKPYILVQMSNQPDKCQAVNSGGVGPNYGATTPPRLVQ
;
A
#
# COMPACT_ATOMS: atom_id res chain seq x y z
N MET A 1 -2.11 4.92 36.90
CA MET A 1 -3.24 5.11 35.98
C MET A 1 -2.68 5.14 34.57
N GLN A 2 -2.80 4.03 33.82
CA GLN A 2 -2.32 3.94 32.43
C GLN A 2 -3.36 4.63 31.55
N GLY A 3 -3.00 5.78 30.96
CA GLY A 3 -3.86 6.47 30.01
C GLY A 3 -4.15 5.59 28.78
N PRO A 4 -5.34 5.71 28.16
CA PRO A 4 -5.64 4.96 26.95
C PRO A 4 -4.64 5.34 25.85
N LEU A 5 -3.98 4.35 25.26
CA LEU A 5 -3.12 4.54 24.09
C LEU A 5 -4.02 5.04 22.94
N ALA A 6 -3.88 6.31 22.57
CA ALA A 6 -4.57 6.86 21.41
C ALA A 6 -3.91 6.30 20.14
N VAL A 7 -4.58 5.37 19.45
CA VAL A 7 -4.18 4.92 18.11
C VAL A 7 -4.38 6.11 17.17
N SER A 8 -3.30 6.87 16.96
CA SER A 8 -3.27 7.99 16.03
C SER A 8 -2.98 7.48 14.61
N ARG A 9 -3.46 8.21 13.60
CA ARG A 9 -3.40 7.82 12.19
C ARG A 9 -2.52 8.80 11.43
N PRO A 10 -1.53 8.33 10.66
CA PRO A 10 -0.51 9.20 10.11
C PRO A 10 -1.12 10.21 9.13
N GLY A 11 -0.98 11.50 9.43
CA GLY A 11 -1.07 12.56 8.41
C GLY A 11 0.16 12.54 7.49
N TYR A 12 1.21 11.83 7.89
CA TYR A 12 2.47 11.70 7.20
C TYR A 12 3.20 10.41 7.62
N VAL A 13 3.96 9.83 6.69
CA VAL A 13 4.84 8.68 6.92
C VAL A 13 6.29 9.06 6.63
N GLY A 14 7.19 8.69 7.53
CA GLY A 14 8.58 9.06 7.45
C GLY A 14 9.49 8.04 6.79
N PRO A 15 10.81 8.29 6.82
CA PRO A 15 11.81 7.46 6.15
C PRO A 15 11.68 5.98 6.57
N GLY A 16 11.80 5.10 5.58
CA GLY A 16 11.64 3.65 5.70
C GLY A 16 10.21 3.14 5.90
N GLY A 17 9.21 4.03 6.01
CA GLY A 17 7.84 3.64 6.35
C GLY A 17 6.90 3.38 5.16
N LEU A 18 7.35 3.57 3.91
CA LEU A 18 6.50 3.45 2.72
C LEU A 18 7.06 2.46 1.70
N PHE A 19 6.16 1.63 1.20
CA PHE A 19 6.42 0.72 0.10
C PHE A 19 6.19 1.41 -1.24
N PRO A 20 7.01 1.13 -2.29
CA PRO A 20 7.02 1.90 -3.53
C PRO A 20 5.90 1.53 -4.50
N VAL A 21 4.70 1.27 -4.01
CA VAL A 21 3.48 1.04 -4.82
C VAL A 21 2.42 2.02 -4.37
N ALA A 22 1.89 2.82 -5.28
CA ALA A 22 0.72 3.64 -5.03
C ALA A 22 -0.53 2.96 -5.58
N ILE A 23 -1.65 3.04 -4.84
CA ILE A 23 -2.94 2.52 -5.30
C ILE A 23 -3.94 3.65 -5.53
N SER A 24 -4.85 3.45 -6.48
CA SER A 24 -5.93 4.40 -6.68
C SER A 24 -6.89 4.39 -5.47
N LYS A 25 -7.49 5.55 -5.19
CA LYS A 25 -8.54 5.69 -4.17
C LYS A 25 -9.73 4.78 -4.46
N CYS A 26 -10.03 4.55 -5.73
CA CYS A 26 -11.14 3.68 -6.10
C CYS A 26 -10.86 2.21 -5.75
N LEU A 27 -9.65 1.71 -6.05
CA LEU A 27 -9.21 0.37 -5.63
C LEU A 27 -9.28 0.25 -4.10
N TYR A 28 -8.81 1.28 -3.41
CA TYR A 28 -8.86 1.33 -1.95
C TYR A 28 -10.30 1.22 -1.40
N ASP A 29 -11.20 2.06 -1.90
CA ASP A 29 -12.59 2.12 -1.44
C ASP A 29 -13.36 0.82 -1.73
N ASN A 30 -12.92 0.01 -2.71
CA ASN A 30 -13.49 -1.32 -2.98
C ASN A 30 -13.24 -2.32 -1.85
N TYR A 31 -12.10 -2.23 -1.16
CA TYR A 31 -11.65 -3.24 -0.18
C TYR A 31 -11.54 -2.72 1.25
N TRP A 32 -11.76 -1.43 1.49
CA TRP A 32 -11.82 -0.85 2.82
C TRP A 32 -13.22 -0.44 3.24
N ASN A 33 -13.55 -0.64 4.51
CA ASN A 33 -14.75 -0.11 5.14
C ASN A 33 -14.38 1.07 6.04
N SER A 34 -14.68 2.29 5.59
CA SER A 34 -14.41 3.51 6.35
C SER A 34 -15.30 3.68 7.58
N SER A 35 -16.46 3.04 7.63
CA SER A 35 -17.37 3.12 8.78
C SER A 35 -16.84 2.30 9.95
N THR A 36 -16.33 1.10 9.68
CA THR A 36 -15.76 0.20 10.70
C THR A 36 -14.25 0.29 10.82
N ASN A 37 -13.61 1.07 9.96
CA ASN A 37 -12.16 1.27 9.97
C ASN A 37 -11.39 -0.06 9.84
N SER A 38 -11.88 -0.92 8.94
CA SER A 38 -11.38 -2.28 8.75
C SER A 38 -11.42 -2.70 7.28
N PRO A 39 -10.66 -3.74 6.90
CA PRO A 39 -10.85 -4.41 5.63
C PRO A 39 -12.30 -4.85 5.44
N LYS A 40 -12.81 -4.75 4.22
CA LYS A 40 -14.04 -5.46 3.82
C LYS A 40 -13.76 -6.95 3.79
N LEU A 41 -14.72 -7.73 4.26
CA LEU A 41 -14.61 -9.17 4.32
C LEU A 41 -15.29 -9.81 3.10
N ALA A 42 -14.68 -10.86 2.57
CA ALA A 42 -15.26 -11.68 1.52
C ALA A 42 -16.54 -12.37 2.00
N THR A 43 -17.55 -12.37 1.14
CA THR A 43 -18.88 -12.95 1.43
C THR A 43 -19.12 -14.31 0.79
N SER A 44 -18.23 -14.72 -0.12
CA SER A 44 -18.31 -16.01 -0.82
C SER A 44 -16.91 -16.56 -1.08
N THR A 45 -16.83 -17.77 -1.63
CA THR A 45 -15.57 -18.38 -2.09
C THR A 45 -15.21 -18.01 -3.53
N ALA A 46 -16.14 -17.38 -4.27
CA ALA A 46 -15.94 -17.05 -5.66
C ALA A 46 -14.83 -15.99 -5.82
N PRO A 47 -13.97 -16.12 -6.85
CA PRO A 47 -13.01 -15.08 -7.17
C PRO A 47 -13.68 -13.73 -7.44
N ILE A 48 -12.94 -12.66 -7.18
CA ILE A 48 -13.32 -11.32 -7.63
C ILE A 48 -13.38 -11.33 -9.16
N SER A 49 -14.37 -10.64 -9.75
CA SER A 49 -14.52 -10.55 -11.20
C SER A 49 -13.21 -10.10 -11.86
N GLY A 50 -12.76 -10.83 -12.88
CA GLY A 50 -11.50 -10.55 -13.58
C GLY A 50 -10.24 -11.12 -12.89
N GLN A 51 -10.37 -11.74 -11.71
CA GLN A 51 -9.27 -12.38 -10.98
C GLN A 51 -9.53 -13.88 -10.83
N THR A 52 -8.48 -14.62 -10.48
CA THR A 52 -8.52 -16.09 -10.42
C THR A 52 -8.40 -16.64 -9.00
N VAL A 53 -8.19 -15.77 -8.01
CA VAL A 53 -7.95 -16.18 -6.62
C VAL A 53 -9.28 -16.36 -5.90
N ASN A 54 -9.55 -17.59 -5.47
CA ASN A 54 -10.68 -17.92 -4.61
C ASN A 54 -10.58 -17.16 -3.29
N GLN A 55 -11.74 -16.76 -2.78
CA GLN A 55 -11.85 -16.01 -1.54
C GLN A 55 -12.17 -16.95 -0.36
N THR A 56 -11.92 -16.49 0.86
CA THR A 56 -12.33 -17.18 2.07
C THR A 56 -13.39 -16.34 2.78
N PRO A 57 -14.65 -16.81 2.90
CA PRO A 57 -15.70 -16.07 3.58
C PRO A 57 -15.27 -15.60 4.98
N ASN A 58 -15.68 -14.38 5.35
CA ASN A 58 -15.37 -13.73 6.64
C ASN A 58 -13.88 -13.40 6.86
N THR A 59 -13.07 -13.38 5.80
CA THR A 59 -11.68 -12.88 5.84
C THR A 59 -11.53 -11.67 4.91
N PRO A 60 -10.52 -10.80 5.11
CA PRO A 60 -10.26 -9.69 4.19
C PRO A 60 -10.21 -10.16 2.73
N TYR A 61 -10.79 -9.39 1.82
CA TYR A 61 -10.67 -9.69 0.38
C TYR A 61 -9.20 -9.78 -0.03
N VAL A 62 -8.90 -10.82 -0.80
CA VAL A 62 -7.61 -11.01 -1.45
C VAL A 62 -7.74 -10.56 -2.90
N PHE A 63 -6.99 -9.51 -3.28
CA PHE A 63 -7.11 -8.88 -4.59
C PHE A 63 -5.75 -8.59 -5.23
N GLN A 64 -5.76 -8.51 -6.55
CA GLN A 64 -4.60 -8.17 -7.37
C GLN A 64 -4.49 -6.66 -7.54
N ILE A 65 -3.30 -6.10 -7.27
CA ILE A 65 -2.91 -4.76 -7.71
C ILE A 65 -2.28 -4.94 -9.10
N LEU A 66 -2.99 -4.46 -10.12
CA LEU A 66 -2.57 -4.49 -11.51
C LEU A 66 -2.06 -3.11 -11.93
N SER A 67 -1.13 -3.07 -12.89
CA SER A 67 -0.67 -1.79 -13.42
C SER A 67 -1.76 -1.10 -14.25
N THR A 68 -1.62 0.21 -14.47
CA THR A 68 -2.45 0.99 -15.40
C THR A 68 -2.38 0.50 -16.85
N TYR A 69 -1.40 -0.33 -17.20
CA TYR A 69 -1.26 -0.93 -18.54
C TYR A 69 -2.12 -2.19 -18.71
N GLN A 70 -2.60 -2.77 -17.62
CA GLN A 70 -3.42 -3.98 -17.61
C GLN A 70 -4.84 -3.75 -17.07
N ALA A 71 -5.00 -2.81 -16.13
CA ALA A 71 -6.28 -2.48 -15.52
C ALA A 71 -6.89 -1.23 -16.15
N ASN A 72 -8.16 -1.30 -16.50
CA ASN A 72 -8.94 -0.13 -16.90
C ASN A 72 -9.59 0.49 -15.66
N GLY A 73 -9.33 1.77 -15.43
CA GLY A 73 -10.05 2.56 -14.43
C GLY A 73 -9.62 2.28 -12.98
N CYS A 74 -10.56 1.83 -12.15
CA CYS A 74 -10.45 1.83 -10.70
C CYS A 74 -9.41 0.87 -10.11
N ASP A 75 -9.15 -0.27 -10.75
CA ASP A 75 -8.39 -1.36 -10.15
C ASP A 75 -6.86 -1.23 -10.28
N ALA A 76 -6.39 -0.05 -10.68
CA ALA A 76 -4.98 0.18 -10.95
C ALA A 76 -4.19 0.61 -9.70
N GLY A 77 -3.02 0.00 -9.55
CA GLY A 77 -1.89 0.56 -8.82
C GLY A 77 -0.74 0.86 -9.78
N GLN A 78 0.28 1.56 -9.29
CA GLN A 78 1.48 1.82 -10.07
C GLN A 78 2.69 2.02 -9.16
N TRP A 79 3.88 1.71 -9.68
CA TRP A 79 5.13 1.97 -9.00
C TRP A 79 5.30 3.47 -8.73
N THR A 80 5.78 3.79 -7.54
CA THR A 80 6.11 5.17 -7.14
C THR A 80 7.54 5.25 -6.63
N THR A 81 8.17 6.37 -6.92
CA THR A 81 9.48 6.74 -6.33
C THR A 81 9.35 7.80 -5.26
N LEU A 82 8.15 7.88 -4.68
CA LEU A 82 7.82 8.75 -3.57
C LEU A 82 8.09 10.19 -3.96
N THR A 83 9.09 10.83 -3.39
CA THR A 83 9.44 12.23 -3.63
C THR A 83 10.43 12.41 -4.80
N SER A 84 11.07 11.33 -5.28
CA SER A 84 12.07 11.35 -6.35
C SER A 84 11.46 11.08 -7.73
N GLN A 85 12.02 11.70 -8.78
CA GLN A 85 11.69 11.39 -10.18
C GLN A 85 12.59 10.30 -10.79
N GLN A 86 13.47 9.68 -9.98
CA GLN A 86 14.32 8.58 -10.46
C GLN A 86 13.47 7.47 -11.03
N ASN A 87 13.87 6.96 -12.20
CA ASN A 87 13.08 5.97 -12.94
C ASN A 87 13.85 4.69 -13.28
N ASP A 88 14.85 4.34 -12.49
CA ASP A 88 15.62 3.10 -12.66
C ASP A 88 15.15 2.00 -11.70
N VAL A 89 15.36 0.74 -12.10
CA VAL A 89 14.98 -0.45 -11.32
C VAL A 89 15.78 -0.58 -10.01
N PRO A 90 17.11 -0.33 -9.96
CA PRO A 90 17.88 -0.36 -8.71
C PRO A 90 17.32 0.58 -7.63
N PHE A 91 16.93 1.80 -7.99
CA PHE A 91 16.35 2.74 -7.04
C PHE A 91 15.06 2.20 -6.40
N VAL A 92 14.15 1.66 -7.21
CA VAL A 92 12.89 1.10 -6.67
C VAL A 92 13.14 -0.15 -5.83
N ARG A 93 14.15 -0.97 -6.18
CA ARG A 93 14.56 -2.10 -5.32
C ARG A 93 15.08 -1.64 -3.96
N GLY A 94 15.82 -0.53 -3.92
CA GLY A 94 16.21 0.12 -2.67
C GLY A 94 14.99 0.50 -1.83
N LEU A 95 13.98 1.09 -2.44
CA LEU A 95 12.72 1.43 -1.76
C LEU A 95 11.97 0.17 -1.25
N ILE A 96 11.92 -0.91 -2.02
CA ILE A 96 11.34 -2.21 -1.58
C ILE A 96 12.10 -2.73 -0.35
N ALA A 97 13.42 -2.55 -0.30
CA ALA A 97 14.26 -2.92 0.85
C ALA A 97 14.20 -1.89 2.01
N GLY A 98 13.26 -0.95 2.00
CA GLY A 98 13.08 0.04 3.05
C GLY A 98 14.05 1.24 3.00
N GLN A 99 14.82 1.41 1.93
CA GLN A 99 15.78 2.52 1.79
C GLN A 99 15.13 3.86 1.39
N ASN A 100 13.87 4.08 1.77
CA ASN A 100 13.23 5.38 1.62
C ASN A 100 13.85 6.37 2.61
N THR A 101 14.54 7.40 2.11
CA THR A 101 15.10 8.48 2.94
C THR A 101 14.12 9.61 3.22
N ASP A 102 12.97 9.59 2.54
CA ASP A 102 12.13 10.75 2.38
C ASP A 102 10.78 10.60 3.07
N SER A 103 10.16 11.77 3.12
CA SER A 103 9.04 12.14 3.93
C SER A 103 7.82 12.31 3.03
N LEU A 104 6.71 11.60 3.25
CA LEU A 104 5.50 11.80 2.45
C LEU A 104 4.26 12.03 3.30
N GLY A 105 3.55 13.13 3.03
CA GLY A 105 2.36 13.56 3.76
C GLY A 105 1.10 13.58 2.91
N ILE A 106 -0.05 13.45 3.57
CA ILE A 106 -1.36 13.64 2.95
C ILE A 106 -1.51 15.11 2.57
N GLY A 107 -1.90 15.37 1.33
CA GLY A 107 -2.03 16.72 0.77
C GLY A 107 -0.71 17.43 0.51
N SER A 108 0.45 16.78 0.76
CA SER A 108 1.75 17.36 0.43
C SER A 108 1.90 17.57 -1.08
N GLN A 109 2.51 18.69 -1.45
CA GLN A 109 2.91 19.00 -2.82
C GLN A 109 4.43 18.87 -2.94
N PRO A 110 4.96 18.26 -4.01
CA PRO A 110 4.23 17.79 -5.19
C PRO A 110 3.49 16.45 -4.98
N GLY A 111 3.76 15.74 -3.88
CA GLY A 111 3.13 14.46 -3.55
C GLY A 111 4.04 13.28 -3.90
N THR A 112 3.44 12.19 -4.37
CA THR A 112 4.16 10.97 -4.76
C THR A 112 4.36 10.92 -6.28
N TYR A 113 5.53 10.54 -6.75
CA TYR A 113 5.86 10.47 -8.18
C TYR A 113 5.56 9.07 -8.73
N ILE A 114 4.49 8.98 -9.51
CA ILE A 114 4.10 7.75 -10.19
C ILE A 114 4.98 7.54 -11.41
N GLN A 115 5.65 6.39 -11.48
CA GLN A 115 6.55 6.04 -12.56
C GLN A 115 5.79 5.69 -13.85
N PRO A 116 6.37 5.96 -15.03
CA PRO A 116 5.88 5.40 -16.28
C PRO A 116 6.30 3.94 -16.45
N GLY A 117 5.50 3.19 -17.21
CA GLY A 117 5.79 1.84 -17.65
C GLY A 117 5.37 0.76 -16.65
N GLU A 118 5.52 -0.48 -17.09
CA GLU A 118 5.33 -1.65 -16.26
C GLU A 118 6.69 -2.25 -15.92
N LYS A 119 7.07 -2.21 -14.64
CA LYS A 119 8.37 -2.71 -14.19
C LYS A 119 8.25 -4.13 -13.65
N ASN A 120 7.96 -5.06 -14.55
CA ASN A 120 7.74 -6.50 -14.29
C ASN A 120 8.82 -7.11 -13.37
N THR A 121 10.09 -6.76 -13.60
CA THR A 121 11.22 -7.24 -12.78
C THR A 121 11.16 -6.86 -11.29
N LEU A 122 10.36 -5.85 -10.92
CA LEU A 122 10.14 -5.49 -9.52
C LEU A 122 9.17 -6.45 -8.83
N CYS A 123 8.24 -7.09 -9.56
CA CYS A 123 7.38 -8.13 -8.98
C CYS A 123 8.19 -9.31 -8.44
N THR A 124 9.31 -9.68 -9.07
CA THR A 124 10.22 -10.69 -8.50
C THR A 124 10.82 -10.24 -7.16
N SER A 125 11.20 -8.96 -7.03
CA SER A 125 11.70 -8.43 -5.76
C SER A 125 10.62 -8.43 -4.68
N VAL A 126 9.38 -8.11 -5.03
CA VAL A 126 8.24 -8.18 -4.11
C VAL A 126 7.90 -9.61 -3.71
N ASP A 127 7.90 -10.55 -4.65
CA ASP A 127 7.60 -11.95 -4.35
C ASP A 127 8.61 -12.53 -3.35
N ASN A 128 9.90 -12.24 -3.56
CA ASN A 128 10.98 -12.66 -2.67
C ASN A 128 10.84 -12.14 -1.24
N CYS A 129 10.28 -10.94 -1.02
CA CYS A 129 10.11 -10.37 0.32
C CYS A 129 8.71 -10.57 0.92
N SER A 130 7.75 -11.03 0.12
CA SER A 130 6.35 -11.18 0.54
C SER A 130 6.13 -12.31 1.56
N ALA A 131 4.87 -12.55 1.94
CA ALA A 131 4.49 -13.72 2.74
C ALA A 131 4.85 -15.08 2.11
N ASN A 132 5.05 -15.14 0.78
CA ASN A 132 5.50 -16.34 0.07
C ASN A 132 7.03 -16.45 0.03
N GLY A 133 7.75 -15.40 0.39
CA GLY A 133 9.20 -15.30 0.38
C GLY A 133 9.78 -15.28 1.79
N ASP A 134 10.63 -14.29 2.08
CA ASP A 134 11.31 -14.14 3.38
C ASP A 134 10.49 -13.36 4.43
N HIS A 135 9.28 -12.92 4.08
CA HIS A 135 8.35 -12.15 4.93
C HIS A 135 8.79 -10.72 5.30
N SER A 136 9.92 -10.22 4.77
CA SER A 136 10.44 -8.89 5.13
C SER A 136 9.57 -7.72 4.67
N CYS A 137 8.75 -7.89 3.62
CA CYS A 137 7.77 -6.92 3.14
C CYS A 137 6.33 -7.46 3.19
N GLU A 138 6.04 -8.40 4.11
CA GLU A 138 4.71 -8.99 4.23
C GLU A 138 3.65 -7.94 4.62
N TYR A 139 3.99 -6.93 5.43
CA TYR A 139 3.06 -5.89 5.87
C TYR A 139 3.61 -4.51 5.57
N GLU A 140 2.95 -3.80 4.68
CA GLU A 140 3.50 -2.59 4.09
C GLU A 140 2.50 -1.45 4.08
N THR A 141 3.01 -0.22 4.22
CA THR A 141 2.20 0.99 4.07
C THR A 141 2.37 1.55 2.66
N VAL A 142 1.26 1.68 1.93
CA VAL A 142 1.24 2.20 0.56
C VAL A 142 0.52 3.54 0.48
N PRO A 143 1.02 4.51 -0.32
CA PRO A 143 0.28 5.73 -0.60
C PRO A 143 -0.97 5.44 -1.44
N VAL A 144 -2.04 6.16 -1.13
CA VAL A 144 -3.27 6.15 -1.91
C VAL A 144 -3.42 7.51 -2.59
N VAL A 145 -3.73 7.49 -3.88
CA VAL A 145 -3.86 8.70 -4.72
C VAL A 145 -5.18 8.67 -5.48
N ASN A 146 -5.70 9.82 -5.91
CA ASN A 146 -6.95 9.84 -6.68
C ASN A 146 -6.79 9.19 -8.07
N ASN A 147 -5.62 9.35 -8.68
CA ASN A 147 -5.28 8.78 -9.98
C ASN A 147 -3.82 8.32 -9.96
N VAL A 148 -3.53 7.15 -10.53
CA VAL A 148 -2.18 6.58 -10.69
C VAL A 148 -1.59 6.89 -12.08
N ALA A 149 -1.93 8.05 -12.64
CA ALA A 149 -1.32 8.56 -13.86
C ALA A 149 0.13 9.00 -13.59
N THR A 150 1.01 8.75 -14.55
CA THR A 150 2.44 9.12 -14.47
C THR A 150 2.63 10.58 -14.09
N GLY A 151 3.60 10.83 -13.22
CA GLY A 151 3.91 12.16 -12.68
C GLY A 151 3.53 12.28 -11.21
N TYR A 152 3.62 13.49 -10.68
CA TYR A 152 3.31 13.77 -9.29
C TYR A 152 1.81 13.72 -9.01
N GLN A 153 1.44 12.96 -7.99
CA GLN A 153 0.07 12.77 -7.54
C GLN A 153 -0.04 13.10 -6.03
N PRO A 154 -1.05 13.89 -5.62
CA PRO A 154 -1.29 14.16 -4.21
C PRO A 154 -1.69 12.87 -3.49
N VAL A 155 -1.03 12.61 -2.36
CA VAL A 155 -1.44 11.52 -1.47
C VAL A 155 -2.68 11.95 -0.70
N VAL A 156 -3.72 11.13 -0.74
CA VAL A 156 -4.99 11.37 -0.03
C VAL A 156 -5.15 10.48 1.20
N ALA A 157 -4.38 9.39 1.26
CA ALA A 157 -4.47 8.37 2.29
C ALA A 157 -3.22 7.49 2.33
N PHE A 158 -3.05 6.74 3.43
CA PHE A 158 -2.07 5.66 3.55
C PHE A 158 -2.78 4.37 3.93
N ALA A 159 -2.61 3.33 3.12
CA ALA A 159 -3.23 2.04 3.34
C ALA A 159 -2.22 1.04 3.90
N CYS A 160 -2.65 0.24 4.88
CA CYS A 160 -1.90 -0.93 5.31
C CYS A 160 -2.34 -2.14 4.49
N VAL A 161 -1.38 -2.75 3.79
CA VAL A 161 -1.60 -3.96 3.01
C VAL A 161 -0.76 -5.09 3.55
N ARG A 162 -1.29 -6.31 3.47
CA ARG A 162 -0.50 -7.52 3.60
C ARG A 162 -0.20 -8.05 2.21
N ILE A 163 1.08 -8.09 1.84
CA ILE A 163 1.57 -8.63 0.57
C ILE A 163 1.69 -10.13 0.69
N LEU A 164 0.85 -10.86 -0.07
CA LEU A 164 0.80 -12.31 -0.02
C LEU A 164 1.84 -12.93 -0.97
N LYS A 165 1.94 -12.38 -2.18
CA LYS A 165 2.90 -12.78 -3.22
C LYS A 165 2.92 -11.76 -4.35
N ALA A 166 3.84 -11.89 -5.30
CA ALA A 166 3.78 -11.17 -6.56
C ALA A 166 4.08 -12.10 -7.74
N ASP A 167 3.50 -11.79 -8.90
CA ASP A 167 3.66 -12.57 -10.12
C ASP A 167 4.36 -11.72 -11.19
N ASN A 168 5.34 -12.32 -11.86
CA ASN A 168 6.12 -11.69 -12.94
C ASN A 168 5.85 -12.40 -14.30
N GLY A 169 4.65 -12.96 -14.48
CA GLY A 169 4.23 -13.61 -15.71
C GLY A 169 3.83 -12.60 -16.80
N SER A 170 3.06 -13.06 -17.77
CA SER A 170 2.58 -12.22 -18.89
C SER A 170 1.61 -11.10 -18.46
N LYS A 171 1.10 -11.19 -17.22
CA LYS A 171 0.22 -10.22 -16.58
C LYS A 171 0.69 -10.03 -15.13
N PRO A 172 1.77 -9.26 -14.90
CA PRO A 172 2.31 -9.10 -13.57
C PRO A 172 1.30 -8.43 -12.62
N TYR A 173 1.29 -8.86 -11.36
CA TYR A 173 0.46 -8.28 -10.31
C TYR A 173 1.11 -8.47 -8.95
N ILE A 174 0.64 -7.71 -7.97
CA ILE A 174 0.94 -7.95 -6.55
C ILE A 174 -0.36 -8.42 -5.89
N LEU A 175 -0.33 -9.59 -5.26
CA LEU A 175 -1.49 -10.13 -4.56
C LEU A 175 -1.47 -9.65 -3.11
N VAL A 176 -2.52 -8.97 -2.71
CA VAL A 176 -2.60 -8.36 -1.38
C VAL A 176 -3.94 -8.61 -0.73
N GLN A 177 -4.00 -8.33 0.57
CA GLN A 177 -5.24 -8.05 1.29
C GLN A 177 -5.05 -6.78 2.13
N MET A 178 -6.12 -6.04 2.39
CA MET A 178 -6.06 -4.91 3.33
C MET A 178 -5.85 -5.44 4.75
N SER A 179 -5.18 -4.65 5.59
CA SER A 179 -5.00 -4.95 7.01
C SER A 179 -5.28 -3.72 7.88
N ASN A 180 -5.76 -3.96 9.09
CA ASN A 180 -5.90 -2.95 10.15
C ASN A 180 -5.29 -3.44 11.48
N GLN A 181 -4.38 -4.41 11.40
CA GLN A 181 -3.72 -4.97 12.57
C GLN A 181 -2.83 -3.90 13.23
N PRO A 182 -3.03 -3.59 14.52
CA PRO A 182 -2.34 -2.46 15.19
C PRO A 182 -0.84 -2.69 15.41
N ASP A 183 -0.39 -3.95 15.35
CA ASP A 183 1.01 -4.36 15.41
C ASP A 183 1.67 -4.42 14.02
N LYS A 184 0.91 -4.23 12.94
CA LYS A 184 1.38 -4.30 11.56
C LYS A 184 1.24 -2.94 10.86
N CYS A 185 2.12 -2.66 9.90
CA CYS A 185 2.19 -1.36 9.22
C CYS A 185 2.27 -0.17 10.19
N GLN A 186 3.08 -0.31 11.24
CA GLN A 186 3.39 0.81 12.12
C GLN A 186 4.26 1.78 11.32
N ALA A 187 3.63 2.82 10.77
CA ALA A 187 4.31 3.78 9.93
C ALA A 187 5.49 4.36 10.71
N VAL A 188 6.72 4.01 10.32
CA VAL A 188 7.93 4.45 11.01
C VAL A 188 8.06 5.97 10.85
N ASN A 189 8.54 6.65 11.89
CA ASN A 189 8.75 8.10 11.88
C ASN A 189 7.49 8.92 11.52
N SER A 190 6.30 8.40 11.85
CA SER A 190 5.03 8.99 11.46
C SER A 190 4.41 9.91 12.52
N GLY A 191 3.50 10.79 12.08
CA GLY A 191 2.81 11.76 12.92
C GLY A 191 1.70 12.51 12.19
N GLY A 192 1.08 13.47 12.88
CA GLY A 192 -0.09 14.21 12.38
C GLY A 192 -1.39 13.42 12.48
N VAL A 193 -2.53 14.10 12.24
CA VAL A 193 -3.86 13.49 12.19
C VAL A 193 -4.29 13.38 10.73
N GLY A 194 -4.24 12.17 10.17
CA GLY A 194 -4.75 11.86 8.83
C GLY A 194 -6.13 11.20 8.88
N PRO A 195 -6.91 11.22 7.77
CA PRO A 195 -8.13 10.44 7.68
C PRO A 195 -7.80 8.94 7.73
N ASN A 196 -8.76 8.12 8.16
CA ASN A 196 -8.43 6.75 8.54
C ASN A 196 -8.45 5.74 7.41
N TYR A 197 -7.27 5.19 7.17
CA TYR A 197 -7.09 4.24 6.09
C TYR A 197 -6.26 3.00 6.45
N GLY A 198 -6.13 2.68 7.74
CA GLY A 198 -5.56 1.40 8.20
C GLY A 198 -4.08 1.43 8.57
N ALA A 199 -3.33 2.45 8.15
CA ALA A 199 -2.02 2.73 8.74
C ALA A 199 -2.17 3.35 10.14
N THR A 200 -1.31 2.96 11.08
CA THR A 200 -1.33 3.51 12.44
C THR A 200 0.04 4.09 12.80
N THR A 201 0.05 5.19 13.54
CA THR A 201 1.28 5.71 14.14
C THR A 201 1.56 4.94 15.42
N PRO A 202 2.82 4.64 15.75
CA PRO A 202 3.18 4.06 17.03
C PRO A 202 2.61 4.88 18.21
N PRO A 203 2.23 4.26 19.33
CA PRO A 203 1.78 4.99 20.50
C PRO A 203 2.88 5.93 20.99
N ARG A 204 2.54 7.20 21.27
CA ARG A 204 3.46 8.15 21.89
C ARG A 204 3.15 8.28 23.38
N LEU A 205 4.19 8.33 24.21
CA LEU A 205 4.05 8.64 25.63
C LEU A 205 3.68 10.12 25.74
N VAL A 206 2.48 10.42 26.24
CA VAL A 206 2.06 11.79 26.57
C VAL A 206 2.45 12.05 28.02
N GLN A 207 3.31 13.05 28.25
CA GLN A 207 3.59 13.59 29.59
C GLN A 207 2.67 14.76 29.91
#